data_AF-A0A0D7WX43-F1
#
_entry.id   AF-A0A0D7WX43-F1
#
_cell.length_a   1.000
_cell.length_b   1.000
_cell.length_c   1.000
_cell.angle_alpha   90.00
_cell.angle_beta   90.00
_cell.angle_gamma   90.00
#
_symmetry.space_group_name_H-M   'P 1'
#
loop_
_entity.id
_entity.type
_entity.pdbx_description
1 polymer ?
#
loop_
_entity_poly.entity_id
_entity_poly.type
_entity_poly.pdbx_seq_one_letter_code
_entity_poly.pdbx_strand_id
1 'polypeptide(L)'
;MSSNPTRNQYQIKLFHFNEITHVGNQLCAPQSNTRTITVSNSIYLDQLKRVVAEHDPSIDVTEVIFMLKADQIDEDDPSQLALFERMLREGIYYNGRKYVRSIKSPAMGRTQRTEFIQEKYVADLYRRITLGKMPSLTNIHKWEAALGVSRSAAQSVPYIPRIVVIPDYEKETIIEDVWKVEKCAEDLEQQKLIFDEKTKQREYFKAKKELKPSKEQLHKLERIPNKTIPWNGRTKSVPDPKDHKTFNGWNKQNRRVK
;
A
#
# COMPACT_ATOMS: atom_id res chain seq x y z
N MET A 1 -31.32 -10.50 -5.90
CA MET A 1 -30.30 -11.02 -4.95
C MET A 1 -29.22 -9.98 -4.77
N SER A 2 -28.98 -9.55 -3.53
CA SER A 2 -28.00 -8.52 -3.18
C SER A 2 -26.59 -8.98 -3.55
N SER A 3 -26.02 -8.42 -4.62
CA SER A 3 -24.60 -8.56 -4.92
C SER A 3 -23.83 -7.65 -3.97
N ASN A 4 -23.58 -8.12 -2.74
CA ASN A 4 -22.48 -7.59 -1.95
C ASN A 4 -21.25 -7.58 -2.87
N PRO A 5 -20.55 -6.45 -3.07
CA PRO A 5 -19.30 -6.47 -3.82
C PRO A 5 -18.37 -7.37 -3.02
N THR A 6 -18.20 -8.60 -3.50
CA THR A 6 -17.23 -9.56 -2.97
C THR A 6 -15.92 -8.79 -2.85
N ARG A 7 -15.44 -8.61 -1.60
CA ARG A 7 -14.13 -8.03 -1.33
C ARG A 7 -13.17 -8.73 -2.29
N ASN A 8 -12.59 -8.00 -3.26
CA ASN A 8 -11.64 -8.56 -4.20
C ASN A 8 -10.47 -9.11 -3.37
N GLN A 9 -10.50 -10.42 -3.13
CA GLN A 9 -9.55 -11.15 -2.30
C GLN A 9 -9.00 -12.26 -3.17
N TYR A 10 -7.70 -12.51 -3.02
CA TYR A 10 -6.99 -13.55 -3.76
C TYR A 10 -6.50 -14.59 -2.78
N GLN A 11 -6.55 -15.85 -3.17
CA GLN A 11 -5.89 -16.92 -2.44
C GLN A 11 -4.52 -17.14 -3.09
N ILE A 12 -3.46 -16.89 -2.33
CA ILE A 12 -2.08 -17.12 -2.77
C ILE A 12 -1.47 -18.26 -1.95
N LYS A 13 -0.44 -18.92 -2.47
CA LYS A 13 0.20 -20.03 -1.78
C LYS A 13 0.84 -19.58 -0.46
N LEU A 14 0.79 -20.43 0.55
CA LEU A 14 1.41 -20.22 1.86
C LEU A 14 2.42 -21.35 2.12
N PHE A 15 3.67 -21.00 2.38
CA PHE A 15 4.73 -21.91 2.80
C PHE A 15 5.15 -21.59 4.22
N HIS A 16 5.60 -22.59 4.97
CA HIS A 16 6.23 -22.37 6.28
C HIS A 16 7.76 -22.41 6.15
N PHE A 17 8.43 -21.67 7.02
CA PHE A 17 9.89 -21.55 7.04
C PHE A 17 10.60 -22.90 7.15
N ASN A 18 10.10 -23.78 8.03
CA ASN A 18 10.65 -25.12 8.27
C ASN A 18 10.48 -26.09 7.09
N GLU A 19 9.72 -25.72 6.05
CA GLU A 19 9.52 -26.54 4.86
C GLU A 19 10.53 -26.25 3.75
N ILE A 20 11.31 -25.19 3.90
CA ILE A 20 12.31 -24.81 2.91
C ILE A 20 13.54 -25.69 3.09
N THR A 21 13.95 -26.33 2.01
CA THR A 21 15.05 -27.30 1.99
C THR A 21 16.21 -26.81 1.16
N HIS A 22 17.39 -27.38 1.41
CA HIS A 22 18.58 -27.15 0.60
C HIS A 22 18.69 -28.20 -0.49
N VAL A 23 18.72 -27.76 -1.76
CA VAL A 23 19.02 -28.62 -2.91
C VAL A 23 20.26 -28.04 -3.59
N GLY A 24 21.43 -28.61 -3.30
CA GLY A 24 22.71 -28.02 -3.67
C GLY A 24 22.87 -26.62 -3.06
N ASN A 25 23.11 -25.62 -3.89
CA ASN A 25 23.22 -24.22 -3.47
C ASN A 25 21.89 -23.45 -3.44
N GLN A 26 20.77 -24.10 -3.77
CA GLN A 26 19.46 -23.44 -3.84
C GLN A 26 18.60 -23.73 -2.60
N LEU A 27 17.83 -22.72 -2.19
CA LEU A 27 16.77 -22.86 -1.20
C LEU A 27 15.47 -23.16 -1.94
N CYS A 28 14.83 -24.28 -1.63
CA CYS A 28 13.69 -24.80 -2.39
C CYS A 28 12.46 -24.95 -1.50
N ALA A 29 11.33 -24.41 -1.97
CA ALA A 29 10.03 -24.71 -1.39
C ALA A 29 9.53 -26.10 -1.86
N PRO A 30 8.67 -26.77 -1.08
CA PRO A 30 8.08 -28.06 -1.46
C PRO A 30 7.37 -27.99 -2.81
N GLN A 31 7.54 -29.01 -3.66
CA GLN A 31 6.95 -29.05 -5.01
C GLN A 31 5.41 -29.02 -4.98
N SER A 32 4.81 -29.76 -4.04
CA SER A 32 3.37 -29.74 -3.78
C SER A 32 3.05 -28.80 -2.62
N ASN A 33 2.09 -27.90 -2.81
CA ASN A 33 1.53 -27.10 -1.74
C ASN A 33 0.02 -26.95 -1.91
N THR A 34 -0.72 -27.27 -0.86
CA THR A 34 -2.19 -27.12 -0.80
C THR A 34 -2.61 -25.93 0.06
N ARG A 35 -1.70 -25.36 0.86
CA ARG A 35 -2.01 -24.27 1.78
C ARG A 35 -2.06 -22.94 1.04
N THR A 36 -3.13 -22.20 1.30
CA THR A 36 -3.32 -20.86 0.75
C THR A 36 -3.61 -19.86 1.85
N ILE A 37 -3.39 -18.58 1.54
CA ILE A 37 -3.73 -17.45 2.39
C ILE A 37 -4.48 -16.41 1.58
N THR A 38 -5.51 -15.83 2.21
CA THR A 38 -6.30 -14.78 1.60
C THR A 38 -5.60 -13.43 1.73
N VAL A 39 -5.34 -12.77 0.61
CA VAL A 39 -4.81 -11.40 0.53
C VAL A 39 -5.84 -10.48 -0.11
N SER A 40 -5.98 -9.26 0.42
CA SER A 40 -6.90 -8.26 -0.14
C SER A 40 -6.30 -7.60 -1.38
N ASN A 41 -7.15 -7.26 -2.35
CA ASN A 41 -6.75 -6.46 -3.50
C ASN A 41 -6.16 -5.13 -3.05
N SER A 42 -5.08 -4.74 -3.70
CA SER A 42 -4.30 -3.54 -3.41
C SER A 42 -3.78 -2.97 -4.72
N ILE A 43 -3.25 -1.74 -4.68
CA ILE A 43 -2.59 -1.14 -5.84
C ILE A 43 -1.44 -2.04 -6.30
N TYR A 44 -0.68 -2.60 -5.36
CA TYR A 44 0.41 -3.53 -5.63
C TYR A 44 -0.05 -4.76 -6.42
N LEU A 45 -1.10 -5.47 -5.97
CA LEU A 45 -1.59 -6.66 -6.67
C LEU A 45 -2.21 -6.32 -8.03
N ASP A 46 -2.88 -5.17 -8.15
CA ASP A 46 -3.39 -4.69 -9.43
C ASP A 46 -2.26 -4.43 -10.43
N GLN A 47 -1.16 -3.82 -9.99
CA GLN A 47 0.01 -3.60 -10.83
C GLN A 47 0.74 -4.90 -11.17
N LEU A 48 0.92 -5.81 -10.20
CA LEU A 48 1.52 -7.11 -10.47
C LEU A 48 0.70 -7.90 -11.50
N LYS A 49 -0.63 -7.92 -11.36
CA LYS A 49 -1.50 -8.58 -12.34
C LYS A 49 -1.31 -8.03 -13.75
N ARG A 50 -1.15 -6.71 -13.91
CA ARG A 50 -0.89 -6.10 -15.22
C ARG A 50 0.48 -6.48 -15.77
N VAL A 51 1.51 -6.46 -14.92
CA VAL A 51 2.87 -6.88 -15.32
C VAL A 51 2.86 -8.34 -15.78
N VAL A 52 2.24 -9.23 -15.01
CA VAL A 52 2.10 -10.65 -15.39
C VAL A 52 1.35 -10.79 -16.71
N ALA A 53 0.22 -10.10 -16.88
CA ALA A 53 -0.56 -10.19 -18.11
C ALA A 53 0.18 -9.66 -19.36
N GLU A 54 1.14 -8.74 -19.20
CA GLU A 54 1.96 -8.23 -20.30
C GLU A 54 3.09 -9.18 -20.70
N HIS A 55 3.70 -9.86 -19.72
CA HIS A 55 4.79 -10.80 -19.97
C HIS A 55 4.29 -12.21 -20.31
N ASP A 56 3.26 -12.67 -19.61
CA ASP A 56 2.73 -14.03 -19.64
C ASP A 56 1.18 -14.01 -19.53
N PRO A 57 0.45 -13.69 -20.61
CA PRO A 57 -1.01 -13.50 -20.59
C PRO A 57 -1.84 -14.69 -20.07
N SER A 58 -1.27 -15.90 -20.12
CA SER A 58 -1.92 -17.14 -19.68
C SER A 58 -1.68 -17.48 -18.21
N ILE A 59 -0.82 -16.74 -17.51
CA ILE A 59 -0.46 -17.02 -16.11
C ILE A 59 -1.32 -16.19 -15.17
N ASP A 60 -1.94 -16.84 -14.18
CA ASP A 60 -2.64 -16.11 -13.13
C ASP A 60 -1.67 -15.50 -12.11
N VAL A 61 -2.02 -14.32 -11.59
CA VAL A 61 -1.18 -13.60 -10.63
C VAL A 61 -0.89 -14.41 -9.37
N THR A 62 -1.79 -15.31 -8.96
CA THR A 62 -1.63 -16.17 -7.78
C THR A 62 -0.57 -17.27 -7.97
N GLU A 63 -0.11 -17.51 -9.20
CA GLU A 63 0.98 -18.44 -9.49
C GLU A 63 2.37 -17.80 -9.34
N VAL A 64 2.44 -16.47 -9.43
CA VAL A 64 3.70 -15.73 -9.44
C VAL A 64 4.07 -15.12 -8.09
N ILE A 65 3.24 -15.35 -7.07
CA ILE A 65 3.36 -14.79 -5.74
C ILE A 65 3.04 -15.86 -4.68
N PHE A 66 3.77 -15.84 -3.57
CA PHE A 66 3.42 -16.62 -2.40
C PHE A 66 3.79 -15.90 -1.10
N MET A 67 3.28 -16.41 0.01
CA MET A 67 3.61 -15.97 1.35
C MET A 67 4.47 -17.03 2.04
N LEU A 68 5.58 -16.63 2.65
CA LEU A 68 6.34 -17.41 3.60
C LEU A 68 5.91 -17.00 5.00
N LYS A 69 5.54 -17.97 5.84
CA LYS A 69 5.29 -17.77 7.27
C LYS A 69 6.51 -18.27 8.04
N ALA A 70 7.09 -17.36 8.80
CA ALA A 70 8.23 -17.60 9.67
C ALA A 70 7.76 -17.82 11.12
N ASP A 71 6.58 -18.45 11.30
CA ASP A 71 6.18 -18.89 12.62
C ASP A 71 7.08 -20.04 13.07
N GLN A 72 7.46 -20.04 14.35
CA GLN A 72 8.32 -21.05 14.97
C GLN A 72 9.82 -20.94 14.60
N ILE A 73 10.29 -19.79 14.13
CA ILE A 73 11.74 -19.50 14.16
C ILE A 73 12.13 -19.29 15.63
N ASP A 74 13.14 -20.04 16.06
CA ASP A 74 13.86 -19.73 17.29
C ASP A 74 14.85 -18.59 17.00
N GLU A 75 14.53 -17.38 17.48
CA GLU A 75 15.37 -16.19 17.25
C GLU A 75 16.74 -16.31 17.95
N ASP A 76 16.86 -17.17 18.95
CA ASP A 76 18.10 -17.45 19.66
C ASP A 76 18.96 -18.53 18.98
N ASP A 77 18.43 -19.23 17.96
CA ASP A 77 19.18 -20.18 17.14
C ASP A 77 19.88 -19.46 15.97
N PRO A 78 21.22 -19.29 16.00
CA PRO A 78 21.94 -18.55 14.96
C PRO A 78 21.82 -19.21 13.57
N SER A 79 21.60 -20.53 13.53
CA SER A 79 21.48 -21.27 12.27
C SER A 79 20.16 -20.97 11.57
N GLN A 80 19.06 -20.87 12.31
CA GLN A 80 17.75 -20.52 11.77
C GLN A 80 17.72 -19.06 11.35
N LEU A 81 18.32 -18.15 12.14
CA LEU A 81 18.44 -16.75 11.75
C LEU A 81 19.27 -16.59 10.46
N ALA A 82 20.42 -17.24 10.36
CA ALA A 82 21.26 -17.20 9.17
C ALA A 82 20.54 -17.76 7.94
N LEU A 83 19.76 -18.84 8.11
CA LEU A 83 18.94 -19.39 7.04
C LEU A 83 17.84 -18.42 6.60
N PHE A 84 17.17 -17.76 7.54
CA PHE A 84 16.16 -16.75 7.24
C PHE A 84 16.75 -15.56 6.48
N GLU A 85 17.88 -15.01 6.94
CA GLU A 85 18.60 -13.95 6.24
C GLU A 85 19.01 -14.37 4.82
N ARG A 86 19.47 -15.61 4.67
CA ARG A 86 19.81 -16.19 3.37
C ARG A 86 18.61 -16.24 2.44
N MET A 87 17.43 -16.68 2.92
CA MET A 87 16.19 -16.66 2.12
C MET A 87 15.82 -15.24 1.66
N LEU A 88 15.98 -14.24 2.53
CA LEU A 88 15.67 -12.85 2.19
C LEU A 88 16.63 -12.28 1.13
N ARG A 89 17.91 -12.69 1.17
CA ARG A 89 18.96 -12.21 0.25
C ARG A 89 18.97 -12.95 -1.09
N GLU A 90 18.89 -14.28 -1.06
CA GLU A 90 19.09 -15.14 -2.23
C GLU A 90 17.77 -15.50 -2.93
N GLY A 91 16.64 -15.42 -2.20
CA GLY A 91 15.35 -15.89 -2.68
C GLY A 91 15.14 -17.39 -2.48
N ILE A 92 13.99 -17.87 -2.95
CA ILE A 92 13.52 -19.25 -2.81
C ILE A 92 13.07 -19.75 -4.18
N TYR A 93 13.46 -20.97 -4.54
CA TYR A 93 13.04 -21.64 -5.75
C TYR A 93 11.77 -22.45 -5.49
N TYR A 94 10.82 -22.33 -6.41
CA TYR A 94 9.60 -23.13 -6.40
C TYR A 94 9.26 -23.53 -7.83
N ASN A 95 9.08 -24.83 -8.09
CA ASN A 95 8.85 -25.41 -9.41
C ASN A 95 9.83 -24.88 -10.48
N GLY A 96 11.13 -24.84 -10.14
CA GLY A 96 12.20 -24.40 -11.03
C GLY A 96 12.27 -22.88 -11.25
N ARG A 97 11.40 -22.08 -10.63
CA ARG A 97 11.38 -20.62 -10.75
C ARG A 97 11.88 -19.97 -9.48
N LYS A 98 12.72 -18.95 -9.62
CA LYS A 98 13.23 -18.17 -8.49
C LYS A 98 12.22 -17.10 -8.07
N TYR A 99 11.93 -17.07 -6.78
CA TYR A 99 11.12 -16.04 -6.14
C TYR A 99 11.98 -15.25 -5.18
N VAL A 100 11.87 -13.93 -5.22
CA VAL A 100 12.65 -13.03 -4.35
C VAL A 100 11.73 -12.25 -3.43
N ARG A 101 12.31 -11.77 -2.33
CA ARG A 101 11.60 -10.97 -1.33
C ARG A 101 10.90 -9.79 -1.99
N SER A 102 9.60 -9.70 -1.74
CA SER A 102 8.71 -8.59 -2.13
C SER A 102 8.83 -7.43 -1.14
N ILE A 103 7.97 -6.42 -1.28
CA ILE A 103 7.83 -5.35 -0.29
C ILE A 103 7.23 -5.87 1.02
N LYS A 104 7.66 -5.29 2.15
CA LYS A 104 7.16 -5.63 3.48
C LYS A 104 6.09 -4.64 3.92
N SER A 105 4.94 -5.12 4.38
CA SER A 105 3.94 -4.28 5.06
C SER A 105 4.06 -4.42 6.59
N PRO A 106 3.65 -3.41 7.38
CA PRO A 106 3.63 -3.51 8.84
C PRO A 106 2.76 -4.67 9.36
N ALA A 107 1.67 -4.99 8.66
CA ALA A 107 0.81 -6.13 9.01
C ALA A 107 1.54 -7.47 8.82
N MET A 108 2.30 -7.61 7.73
CA MET A 108 3.12 -8.80 7.48
C MET A 108 4.17 -9.01 8.57
N GLY A 109 4.86 -7.94 8.97
CA GLY A 109 5.83 -7.98 10.07
C GLY A 109 5.21 -8.49 11.38
N ARG A 110 4.04 -7.98 11.78
CA ARG A 110 3.33 -8.42 12.99
C ARG A 110 2.91 -9.89 12.95
N THR A 111 2.67 -10.44 11.77
CA THR A 111 2.24 -11.83 11.60
C THR A 111 3.37 -12.79 11.20
N GLN A 112 4.63 -12.34 11.26
CA GLN A 112 5.81 -13.09 10.82
C GLN A 112 5.65 -13.64 9.40
N ARG A 113 5.16 -12.81 8.50
CA ARG A 113 4.93 -13.15 7.09
C ARG A 113 5.87 -12.35 6.20
N THR A 114 6.39 -13.01 5.19
CA THR A 114 7.21 -12.40 4.14
C THR A 114 6.66 -12.82 2.79
N GLU A 115 6.36 -11.84 1.94
CA GLU A 115 5.87 -12.11 0.60
C GLU A 115 7.03 -12.28 -0.37
N PHE A 116 6.87 -13.20 -1.32
CA PHE A 116 7.83 -13.47 -2.38
C PHE A 116 7.13 -13.45 -3.74
N ILE A 117 7.80 -12.90 -4.76
CA ILE A 117 7.32 -12.85 -6.14
C ILE A 117 8.37 -13.42 -7.10
N GLN A 118 7.95 -13.98 -8.23
CA GLN A 118 8.90 -14.45 -9.27
C GLN A 118 9.81 -13.30 -9.71
N GLU A 119 11.12 -13.56 -9.70
CA GLU A 119 12.17 -12.55 -9.91
C GLU A 119 11.98 -11.75 -11.20
N LYS A 120 11.56 -12.41 -12.29
CA LYS A 120 11.38 -11.78 -13.60
C LYS A 120 10.40 -10.60 -13.63
N TYR A 121 9.44 -10.51 -12.69
CA TYR A 121 8.45 -9.43 -12.67
C TYR A 121 8.83 -8.25 -11.77
N VAL A 122 9.88 -8.39 -10.95
CA VAL A 122 10.21 -7.44 -9.87
C VAL A 122 10.50 -6.05 -10.40
N ALA A 123 11.39 -5.95 -11.39
CA ALA A 123 11.83 -4.65 -11.92
C ALA A 123 10.67 -3.83 -12.49
N ASP A 124 9.81 -4.47 -13.28
CA ASP A 124 8.66 -3.82 -13.90
C ASP A 124 7.58 -3.46 -12.89
N LEU A 125 7.35 -4.32 -11.89
CA LEU A 125 6.44 -4.02 -10.80
C LEU A 125 6.91 -2.81 -9.99
N TYR A 126 8.18 -2.80 -9.58
CA TYR A 126 8.76 -1.68 -8.85
C TYR A 126 8.68 -0.40 -9.67
N ARG A 127 9.00 -0.44 -10.96
CA ARG A 127 8.83 0.70 -11.86
C ARG A 127 7.38 1.21 -11.87
N ARG A 128 6.37 0.34 -11.86
CA ARG A 128 4.95 0.77 -11.85
C ARG A 128 4.51 1.36 -10.53
N ILE A 129 4.78 0.70 -9.41
CA ILE A 129 4.32 1.17 -8.09
C ILE A 129 5.05 2.45 -7.66
N THR A 130 6.26 2.67 -8.17
CA THR A 130 7.05 3.89 -7.92
C THR A 130 6.87 4.96 -8.99
N LEU A 131 6.08 4.70 -10.05
CA LEU A 131 5.98 5.56 -11.23
C LEU A 131 7.35 5.89 -11.86
N GLY A 132 8.30 4.96 -11.76
CA GLY A 132 9.68 5.11 -12.22
C GLY A 132 10.50 6.11 -11.40
N LYS A 133 10.05 6.47 -10.19
CA LYS A 133 10.73 7.42 -9.31
C LYS A 133 11.32 6.69 -8.11
N MET A 134 12.64 6.60 -8.08
CA MET A 134 13.38 6.19 -6.90
C MET A 134 14.09 7.40 -6.29
N PRO A 135 13.95 7.65 -4.98
CA PRO A 135 14.68 8.72 -4.31
C PRO A 135 16.19 8.44 -4.38
N SER A 136 16.98 9.46 -4.72
CA SER A 136 18.45 9.35 -4.81
C SER A 136 19.11 9.17 -3.44
N LEU A 137 18.51 9.73 -2.39
CA LEU A 137 18.96 9.60 -1.01
C LEU A 137 17.74 9.45 -0.11
N THR A 138 17.60 8.28 0.55
CA THR A 138 16.56 8.06 1.55
C THR A 138 16.99 7.00 2.55
N ASN A 139 16.41 7.06 3.75
CA ASN A 139 16.53 5.98 4.72
C ASN A 139 15.73 4.76 4.20
N ILE A 140 16.35 3.58 4.24
CA ILE A 140 15.73 2.36 3.70
C ILE A 140 14.41 2.00 4.39
N HIS A 141 14.27 2.25 5.69
CA HIS A 141 13.03 2.00 6.42
C HIS A 141 11.91 2.94 5.98
N LYS A 142 12.24 4.22 5.69
CA LYS A 142 11.27 5.17 5.13
C LYS A 142 10.84 4.76 3.72
N TRP A 143 11.78 4.27 2.93
CA TRP A 143 11.49 3.76 1.59
C TRP A 143 10.58 2.53 1.61
N GLU A 144 10.92 1.52 2.42
CA GLU A 144 10.09 0.32 2.55
C GLU A 144 8.69 0.66 3.09
N ALA A 145 8.59 1.59 4.05
CA ALA A 145 7.31 2.05 4.56
C ALA A 145 6.45 2.72 3.45
N ALA A 146 7.05 3.58 2.63
CA ALA A 146 6.38 4.22 1.50
C ALA A 146 5.90 3.19 0.46
N LEU A 147 6.75 2.22 0.11
CA LEU A 147 6.35 1.10 -0.76
C LEU A 147 5.21 0.29 -0.15
N GLY A 148 5.24 0.06 1.16
CA GLY A 148 4.20 -0.64 1.90
C GLY A 148 2.81 -0.01 1.77
N VAL A 149 2.70 1.29 1.50
CA VAL A 149 1.41 1.97 1.23
C VAL A 149 0.71 1.38 0.01
N SER A 150 1.47 0.93 -1.00
CA SER A 150 0.89 0.27 -2.19
C SER A 150 0.15 -1.03 -1.87
N ARG A 151 0.41 -1.64 -0.70
CA ARG A 151 -0.29 -2.82 -0.18
C ARG A 151 -1.60 -2.52 0.53
N SER A 152 -1.93 -1.25 0.76
CA SER A 152 -3.20 -0.89 1.38
C SER A 152 -4.36 -1.41 0.55
N ALA A 153 -5.39 -1.93 1.22
CA ALA A 153 -6.57 -2.44 0.56
C ALA A 153 -7.26 -1.29 -0.17
N ALA A 154 -7.29 -1.36 -1.50
CA ALA A 154 -7.75 -0.27 -2.35
C ALA A 154 -8.47 -0.81 -3.58
N GLN A 155 -9.41 -0.01 -4.08
CA GLN A 155 -10.08 -0.24 -5.35
C GLN A 155 -9.53 0.73 -6.38
N SER A 156 -8.93 0.20 -7.46
CA SER A 156 -8.47 1.02 -8.57
C SER A 156 -9.65 1.73 -9.24
N VAL A 157 -9.54 3.04 -9.41
CA VAL A 157 -10.45 3.84 -10.22
C VAL A 157 -9.88 3.98 -11.64
N PRO A 158 -10.72 3.95 -12.67
CA PRO A 158 -10.27 3.93 -14.06
C PRO A 158 -10.00 5.33 -14.64
N TYR A 159 -9.95 6.35 -13.80
CA TYR A 159 -9.71 7.73 -14.18
C TYR A 159 -8.72 8.36 -13.19
N ILE A 160 -7.96 9.35 -13.66
CA ILE A 160 -7.07 10.12 -12.80
C ILE A 160 -7.93 11.13 -12.04
N PRO A 161 -7.96 11.11 -10.70
CA PRO A 161 -8.72 12.08 -9.93
C PRO A 161 -8.11 13.48 -10.09
N ARG A 162 -8.92 14.52 -9.84
CA ARG A 162 -8.38 15.88 -9.72
C ARG A 162 -7.57 15.98 -8.43
N ILE A 163 -6.29 16.25 -8.57
CA ILE A 163 -5.38 16.46 -7.45
C ILE A 163 -5.21 17.97 -7.29
N VAL A 164 -5.53 18.49 -6.09
CA VAL A 164 -5.23 19.86 -5.69
C VAL A 164 -4.20 19.76 -4.57
N VAL A 165 -3.08 20.45 -4.74
CA VAL A 165 -2.04 20.54 -3.70
C VAL A 165 -2.26 21.86 -2.98
N ILE A 166 -2.58 21.77 -1.69
CA ILE A 166 -2.72 22.92 -0.80
C ILE A 166 -1.48 22.90 0.09
N PRO A 167 -0.79 24.03 0.32
CA PRO A 167 0.28 24.10 1.30
C PRO A 167 -0.17 23.55 2.64
N ASP A 168 0.72 22.86 3.35
CA ASP A 168 0.45 22.44 4.72
C ASP A 168 0.13 23.69 5.55
N TYR A 169 -0.80 23.54 6.50
CA TYR A 169 -1.12 24.63 7.42
C TYR A 169 0.11 24.94 8.26
N GLU A 170 0.73 26.09 8.03
CA GLU A 170 1.83 26.59 8.83
C GLU A 170 1.30 27.00 10.21
N LYS A 171 1.60 26.20 11.24
CA LYS A 171 1.45 26.64 12.62
C LYS A 171 2.61 27.57 12.95
N GLU A 172 2.31 28.81 13.35
CA GLU A 172 3.32 29.77 13.82
C GLU A 172 4.08 29.25 15.06
N THR A 173 3.47 28.34 15.83
CA THR A 173 4.11 27.65 16.95
C THR A 173 3.90 26.15 16.82
N ILE A 174 5.00 25.41 16.57
CA ILE A 174 5.04 23.97 16.79
C ILE A 174 5.31 23.79 18.29
N ILE A 175 4.26 23.50 19.07
CA ILE A 175 4.45 23.02 20.43
C ILE A 175 4.91 21.57 20.27
N GLU A 176 6.20 21.30 20.54
CA GLU A 176 6.71 19.93 20.58
C GLU A 176 6.02 19.21 21.74
N ASP A 177 5.02 18.41 21.40
CA ASP A 177 4.31 17.62 22.39
C ASP A 177 5.25 16.53 22.95
N VAL A 178 5.51 16.69 24.25
CA VAL A 178 5.99 15.69 25.23
C VAL A 178 7.50 15.57 25.41
N TRP A 179 8.02 16.34 26.38
CA TRP A 179 9.32 16.10 27.03
C TRP A 179 9.21 15.40 28.40
N LYS A 180 8.01 15.25 28.96
CA LYS A 180 7.81 14.66 30.30
C LYS A 180 6.42 14.03 30.44
N VAL A 181 6.36 12.81 30.98
CA VAL A 181 5.11 12.15 31.38
C VAL A 181 4.99 12.30 32.90
N GLU A 182 4.12 13.20 33.37
CA GLU A 182 3.79 13.36 34.79
C GLU A 182 2.34 12.99 35.06
N LYS A 183 2.00 12.69 36.32
CA LYS A 183 0.61 12.49 36.73
C LYS A 183 -0.12 13.83 36.63
N CYS A 184 -0.84 14.00 35.53
CA CYS A 184 -1.63 15.19 35.20
C CYS A 184 -2.69 15.59 36.26
N ALA A 185 -2.95 14.74 37.26
CA ALA A 185 -3.93 15.00 38.32
C ALA A 185 -3.50 16.11 39.30
N GLU A 186 -2.20 16.41 39.42
CA GLU A 186 -1.67 17.32 40.46
C GLU A 186 -1.22 18.68 39.90
N ASP A 187 -1.13 18.85 38.58
CA ASP A 187 -0.71 20.11 37.93
C ASP A 187 -1.91 20.89 37.37
N LEU A 188 -2.34 21.90 38.13
CA LEU A 188 -3.47 22.77 37.80
C LEU A 188 -3.23 23.64 36.56
N GLU A 189 -1.99 24.05 36.29
CA GLU A 189 -1.67 24.88 35.12
C GLU A 189 -1.72 24.03 33.83
N GLN A 190 -1.16 22.82 33.88
CA GLN A 190 -1.21 21.90 32.75
C GLN A 190 -2.65 21.43 32.47
N GLN A 191 -3.46 21.22 33.50
CA GLN A 191 -4.90 20.95 33.32
C GLN A 191 -5.60 22.09 32.59
N LYS A 192 -5.34 23.34 32.99
CA LYS A 192 -5.93 24.53 32.34
C LYS A 192 -5.55 24.60 30.86
N LEU A 193 -4.27 24.40 30.53
CA LEU A 193 -3.79 24.35 29.14
C LEU A 193 -4.50 23.26 28.32
N ILE A 194 -4.65 22.06 28.87
CA ILE A 194 -5.36 20.95 28.20
C ILE A 194 -6.85 21.30 27.99
N PHE A 195 -7.50 21.93 28.96
CA PHE A 195 -8.90 22.34 28.83
C PHE A 195 -9.08 23.44 27.78
N ASP A 196 -8.18 24.42 27.72
CA ASP A 196 -8.19 25.47 26.71
C ASP A 196 -7.99 24.88 25.31
N GLU A 197 -7.04 23.95 25.14
CA GLU A 197 -6.79 23.27 23.85
C GLU A 197 -7.99 22.40 23.44
N LYS A 198 -8.59 21.65 24.37
CA LYS A 198 -9.84 20.90 24.11
C LYS A 198 -10.99 21.82 23.71
N THR A 199 -11.07 23.02 24.29
CA THR A 199 -12.10 24.01 23.95
C THR A 199 -11.90 24.54 22.54
N LYS A 200 -10.68 24.97 22.19
CA LYS A 200 -10.31 25.36 20.82
C LYS A 200 -10.61 24.24 19.81
N GLN A 201 -10.28 23.00 20.15
CA GLN A 201 -10.52 21.85 19.30
C GLN A 201 -12.03 21.62 19.07
N ARG A 202 -12.86 21.76 20.12
CA ARG A 202 -14.33 21.67 20.01
C ARG A 202 -14.91 22.78 19.13
N GLU A 203 -14.46 24.01 19.32
CA GLU A 203 -14.88 25.16 18.49
C GLU A 203 -14.51 24.96 17.03
N TYR A 204 -13.28 24.51 16.75
CA TYR A 204 -12.85 24.14 15.40
C TYR A 204 -13.75 23.07 14.78
N PHE A 205 -14.07 21.99 15.51
CA PHE A 205 -14.95 20.93 14.99
C PHE A 205 -16.39 21.40 14.79
N LYS A 206 -16.89 22.32 15.63
CA LYS A 206 -18.19 22.96 15.47
C LYS A 206 -18.23 23.82 14.21
N ALA A 207 -17.26 24.73 14.05
CA ALA A 207 -17.13 25.57 12.85
C ALA A 207 -16.96 24.71 11.58
N LYS A 208 -16.15 23.64 11.62
CA LYS A 208 -16.00 22.71 10.50
C LYS A 208 -17.31 22.01 10.13
N LYS A 209 -18.16 21.70 11.11
CA LYS A 209 -19.48 21.11 10.87
C LYS A 209 -20.45 22.11 10.25
N GLU A 210 -20.40 23.37 10.70
CA GLU A 210 -21.23 24.48 10.19
C GLU A 210 -20.82 24.92 8.78
N LEU A 211 -19.51 24.95 8.50
CA LEU A 211 -18.94 25.28 7.19
C LEU A 211 -19.04 24.14 6.17
N LYS A 212 -19.50 22.95 6.59
CA LYS A 212 -19.65 21.81 5.68
C LYS A 212 -20.81 22.10 4.72
N PRO A 213 -20.56 22.18 3.41
CA PRO A 213 -21.63 22.47 2.45
C PRO A 213 -22.72 21.39 2.53
N SER A 214 -23.98 21.84 2.49
CA SER A 214 -25.16 20.97 2.44
C SER A 214 -25.16 20.11 1.17
N LYS A 215 -25.87 18.97 1.19
CA LYS A 215 -25.99 18.12 0.00
C LYS A 215 -26.61 18.90 -1.15
N GLU A 216 -27.60 19.73 -0.85
CA GLU A 216 -28.32 20.59 -1.79
C GLU A 216 -27.36 21.59 -2.45
N GLN A 217 -26.46 22.23 -1.68
CA GLN A 217 -25.40 23.08 -2.24
C GLN A 217 -24.45 22.30 -3.13
N LEU A 218 -24.04 21.09 -2.73
CA LEU A 218 -23.17 20.23 -3.54
C LEU A 218 -23.85 19.76 -4.84
N HIS A 219 -25.18 19.58 -4.84
CA HIS A 219 -25.95 19.21 -6.01
C HIS A 219 -26.09 20.36 -7.03
N LYS A 220 -26.02 21.61 -6.57
CA LYS A 220 -26.01 22.80 -7.45
C LYS A 220 -24.67 23.03 -8.13
N LEU A 221 -23.59 22.42 -7.65
CA LEU A 221 -22.29 22.53 -8.29
C LEU A 221 -22.32 21.83 -9.66
N GLU A 222 -21.77 22.52 -10.66
CA GLU A 222 -21.64 21.97 -12.01
C GLU A 222 -20.82 20.67 -11.95
N ARG A 223 -21.42 19.60 -12.47
CA ARG A 223 -20.78 18.29 -12.50
C ARG A 223 -20.05 18.12 -13.82
N ILE A 224 -18.86 17.55 -13.74
CA ILE A 224 -18.13 17.13 -14.93
C ILE A 224 -19.00 16.12 -15.70
N PRO A 225 -19.18 16.29 -17.02
CA PRO A 225 -19.91 15.32 -17.81
C PRO A 225 -19.25 13.94 -17.69
N ASN A 226 -20.04 12.88 -17.76
CA ASN A 226 -19.50 11.52 -17.76
C ASN A 226 -19.32 11.02 -19.19
N LYS A 227 -18.28 10.20 -19.39
CA LYS A 227 -18.15 9.33 -20.56
C LYS A 227 -18.20 7.88 -20.14
N THR A 228 -18.49 7.04 -21.11
CA THR A 228 -18.49 5.60 -20.94
C THR A 228 -17.19 5.01 -21.45
N ILE A 229 -16.52 4.17 -20.64
CA ILE A 229 -15.29 3.48 -21.03
C ILE A 229 -15.38 1.97 -20.75
N PRO A 230 -14.71 1.12 -21.55
CA PRO A 230 -14.47 -0.26 -21.18
C PRO A 230 -13.40 -0.32 -20.07
N TRP A 231 -13.68 -1.07 -19.00
CA TRP A 231 -12.78 -1.27 -17.87
C TRP A 231 -12.96 -2.66 -17.26
N ASN A 232 -11.90 -3.46 -17.26
CA ASN A 232 -11.90 -4.83 -16.74
C ASN A 232 -13.06 -5.69 -17.28
N GLY A 233 -13.29 -5.65 -18.60
CA GLY A 233 -14.36 -6.41 -19.25
C GLY A 233 -15.78 -5.90 -18.99
N ARG A 234 -15.93 -4.75 -18.33
CA ARG A 234 -17.23 -4.11 -18.06
C ARG A 234 -17.26 -2.69 -18.58
N THR A 235 -18.45 -2.20 -18.89
CA THR A 235 -18.68 -0.81 -19.24
C THR A 235 -18.86 0.04 -17.97
N LYS A 236 -18.10 1.12 -17.82
CA LYS A 236 -18.19 2.04 -16.67
C LYS A 236 -18.42 3.49 -17.10
N SER A 237 -19.29 4.18 -16.38
CA SER A 237 -19.45 5.65 -16.45
C SER A 237 -18.39 6.32 -15.60
N VAL A 238 -17.59 7.21 -16.18
CA VAL A 238 -16.48 7.91 -15.53
C VAL A 238 -16.51 9.41 -15.88
N PRO A 239 -15.98 10.30 -15.03
CA PRO A 239 -15.87 11.71 -15.39
C PRO A 239 -15.05 11.90 -16.68
N ASP A 240 -15.51 12.78 -17.58
CA ASP A 240 -14.79 13.17 -18.79
C ASP A 240 -14.14 14.55 -18.62
N PRO A 241 -12.84 14.61 -18.27
CA PRO A 241 -12.16 15.87 -18.02
C PRO A 241 -11.70 16.60 -19.30
N LYS A 242 -12.15 16.19 -20.50
CA LYS A 242 -11.69 16.76 -21.79
C LYS A 242 -11.69 18.29 -21.80
N ASP A 243 -12.79 18.88 -21.34
CA ASP A 243 -13.00 20.33 -21.34
C ASP A 243 -12.63 21.00 -20.01
N HIS A 244 -12.21 20.20 -19.03
CA HIS A 244 -11.95 20.69 -17.69
C HIS A 244 -10.56 20.26 -17.21
N LYS A 245 -9.62 21.19 -17.29
CA LYS A 245 -8.26 20.97 -16.79
C LYS A 245 -8.29 20.73 -15.29
N THR A 246 -7.66 19.64 -14.87
CA THR A 246 -7.05 19.56 -13.55
C THR A 246 -5.94 20.62 -13.49
N PHE A 247 -5.80 21.32 -12.36
CA PHE A 247 -4.53 21.93 -11.98
C PHE A 247 -3.58 20.81 -11.54
N ASN A 248 -3.39 19.79 -12.36
CA ASN A 248 -2.24 18.92 -12.18
C ASN A 248 -1.04 19.81 -12.49
N GLY A 249 -0.10 19.91 -11.55
CA GLY A 249 1.18 20.62 -11.73
C GLY A 249 2.07 20.02 -12.82
N TRP A 250 1.51 19.28 -13.78
CA TRP A 250 2.16 18.59 -14.87
C TRP A 250 1.41 18.91 -16.17
N ASN A 251 2.04 19.72 -17.00
CA ASN A 251 1.66 19.97 -18.38
C ASN A 251 1.79 18.64 -19.20
N LYS A 252 0.89 18.40 -20.17
CA LYS A 252 0.97 17.36 -21.23
C LYS A 252 2.36 17.19 -21.90
N GLN A 253 3.25 18.18 -21.81
CA GLN A 253 4.64 18.16 -22.29
C GLN A 253 5.70 17.93 -21.19
N ASN A 254 5.37 17.21 -20.11
CA ASN A 254 6.33 16.84 -19.05
C ASN A 254 7.03 18.03 -18.34
N ARG A 255 6.42 19.22 -18.33
CA ARG A 255 6.94 20.36 -17.55
C ARG A 255 6.09 20.56 -16.30
N ARG A 256 6.77 20.72 -15.16
CA ARG A 256 6.14 21.22 -13.93
C ARG A 256 5.57 22.60 -14.27
N VAL A 257 4.27 22.78 -14.09
CA VAL A 257 3.66 24.11 -14.24
C VAL A 257 4.26 24.96 -13.11
N LYS A 258 5.00 26.02 -13.48
CA LYS A 258 5.49 27.01 -12.52
C LYS A 258 4.30 27.77 -11.95
#